data_AF-A0A8T4UDL4-F1
#
_entry.id   AF-A0A8T4UDL4-F1
#
_cell.length_a   1.000
_cell.length_b   1.000
_cell.length_c   1.000
_cell.angle_alpha   90.00
_cell.angle_beta   90.00
_cell.angle_gamma   90.00
#
_symmetry.space_group_name_H-M   'P 1'
#
loop_
_entity.id
_entity.type
_entity.pdbx_description
1 polymer ?
#
loop_
_entity_poly.entity_id
_entity_poly.type
_entity_poly.pdbx_seq_one_letter_code
_entity_poly.pdbx_strand_id
1 'polypeptide(L)'
;MKKRGKGISPLIATVLLIGFTVIIAVSVWMWYGDIVRGQFMKQGALSDIEQSCMSDIFLEVPSASKSGSDVTVTIRNSGNKIFNGVRVLVNDGEQVLSEKESFSPSEEKTITVTASVSADSIEVMPMIVRQGVPGTCSEKGVKYKL
;
A
#
# COMPACT_ATOMS: atom_id res chain seq x y z
N MET A 1 32.41 33.21 53.75
CA MET A 1 30.99 33.48 53.45
C MET A 1 30.33 32.21 52.94
N LYS A 2 29.48 31.54 53.74
CA LYS A 2 28.86 30.25 53.41
C LYS A 2 27.42 30.51 52.93
N LYS A 3 27.16 30.40 51.62
CA LYS A 3 25.80 30.57 51.05
C LYS A 3 24.89 29.46 51.58
N ARG A 4 23.90 29.81 52.41
CA ARG A 4 22.81 28.89 52.79
C ARG A 4 21.97 28.59 51.53
N GLY A 5 22.02 27.34 51.08
CA GLY A 5 21.13 26.85 50.02
C GLY A 5 19.69 26.91 50.51
N LYS A 6 18.81 27.60 49.76
CA LYS A 6 17.38 27.57 49.99
C LYS A 6 16.90 26.16 49.62
N GLY A 7 16.61 25.34 50.63
CA GLY A 7 16.01 24.03 50.44
C GLY A 7 14.66 24.20 49.74
N ILE A 8 14.53 23.63 48.55
CA ILE A 8 13.24 23.50 47.87
C ILE A 8 12.34 22.72 48.83
N SER A 9 11.19 23.30 49.20
CA SER A 9 10.27 22.68 50.15
C SER A 9 9.81 21.32 49.58
N PRO A 10 10.06 20.19 50.26
CA PRO A 10 9.82 18.84 49.72
C PRO A 10 8.41 18.61 49.19
N LEU A 11 7.43 19.33 49.73
CA LEU A 11 6.02 19.22 49.39
C LEU A 11 5.68 19.82 48.01
N ILE A 12 6.41 20.86 47.57
CA ILE A 12 6.17 21.49 46.26
C ILE A 12 6.72 20.60 45.14
N ALA A 13 7.86 19.94 45.39
CA ALA A 13 8.48 19.05 44.42
C ALA A 13 7.60 17.84 44.08
N THR A 14 6.93 17.24 45.08
CA THR A 14 6.05 16.09 44.85
C THR A 14 4.79 16.45 44.07
N VAL A 15 4.17 17.60 44.36
CA VAL A 15 3.00 18.08 43.61
C VAL A 15 3.34 18.36 42.16
N LEU A 16 4.48 19.00 41.89
CA LEU A 16 4.97 19.23 40.52
C LEU A 16 5.22 17.90 39.78
N LEU A 17 5.78 16.91 40.46
CA LEU A 17 6.07 15.60 39.87
C LEU A 17 4.78 14.85 39.51
N ILE A 18 3.79 14.84 40.42
CA ILE A 18 2.49 14.21 40.17
C ILE A 18 1.77 14.91 39.02
N GLY A 19 1.72 16.25 39.01
CA GLY A 19 1.08 17.00 37.93
C GLY A 19 1.72 16.74 36.56
N PHE A 20 3.05 16.68 36.51
CA PHE A 20 3.77 16.35 35.27
C PHE A 20 3.49 14.93 34.77
N THR A 21 3.39 13.96 35.70
CA THR A 21 3.10 12.56 35.35
C THR A 21 1.72 12.41 34.71
N VAL A 22 0.71 13.13 35.22
CA VAL A 22 -0.66 13.10 34.66
C VAL A 22 -0.68 13.66 33.25
N ILE A 23 0.03 14.76 32.99
CA ILE A 23 0.12 15.36 31.65
C ILE A 23 0.75 14.36 30.66
N ILE A 24 1.87 13.73 31.05
CA ILE A 24 2.51 12.71 30.20
C ILE A 24 1.55 11.55 29.93
N ALA A 25 0.85 11.05 30.94
CA ALA A 25 -0.07 9.94 30.78
C ALA A 25 -1.17 10.24 29.74
N VAL A 26 -1.75 11.44 29.78
CA VAL A 26 -2.76 11.88 28.82
C VAL A 26 -2.17 12.02 27.41
N SER A 27 -0.98 12.62 27.28
CA SER A 27 -0.30 12.76 25.98
C SER A 27 0.01 11.40 25.34
N VAL A 28 0.49 10.44 26.13
CA VAL A 28 0.76 9.07 25.65
C VAL A 28 -0.53 8.39 25.22
N TRP A 29 -1.62 8.56 25.97
CA TRP A 29 -2.89 7.93 25.63
C TRP A 29 -3.47 8.44 24.31
N MET A 30 -3.37 9.76 24.04
CA MET A 30 -3.78 10.33 22.75
C MET A 30 -2.98 9.75 21.58
N TRP A 31 -1.65 9.68 21.71
CA TRP A 31 -0.79 9.09 20.67
C TRP A 31 -1.06 7.60 20.44
N TYR A 32 -1.30 6.84 21.52
CA TYR A 32 -1.57 5.41 21.43
C TYR A 32 -2.85 5.12 20.63
N GLY A 33 -3.90 5.92 20.83
CA GLY A 33 -5.16 5.77 20.08
C GLY A 33 -4.99 5.90 18.58
N ASP A 34 -4.21 6.88 18.12
CA ASP A 34 -4.00 7.14 16.70
C ASP A 34 -3.14 6.06 16.02
N ILE A 35 -2.09 5.60 16.70
CA ILE A 35 -1.23 4.50 16.21
C ILE A 35 -2.05 3.22 16.05
N VAL A 36 -2.82 2.87 17.08
CA VAL A 36 -3.63 1.65 17.10
C VAL A 36 -4.74 1.70 16.03
N ARG A 37 -5.44 2.83 15.90
CA ARG A 37 -6.43 3.03 14.82
C ARG A 37 -5.79 2.92 13.44
N GLY A 38 -4.62 3.51 13.25
CA GLY A 38 -3.88 3.42 11.99
C GLY A 38 -3.50 1.99 11.63
N GLN A 39 -3.10 1.17 12.61
CA GLN A 39 -2.80 -0.24 12.38
C GLN A 39 -4.05 -1.06 12.07
N PHE A 40 -5.15 -0.87 12.80
CA PHE A 40 -6.40 -1.58 12.53
C PHE A 40 -6.99 -1.24 11.15
N MET A 41 -6.93 0.02 10.73
CA MET A 41 -7.40 0.39 9.39
C MET A 41 -6.54 -0.23 8.29
N LYS A 42 -5.21 -0.26 8.45
CA LYS A 42 -4.32 -0.91 7.48
C LYS A 42 -4.54 -2.43 7.41
N GLN A 43 -4.72 -3.10 8.55
CA GLN A 43 -4.99 -4.54 8.58
C GLN A 43 -6.37 -4.87 7.99
N GLY A 44 -7.41 -4.10 8.33
CA GLY A 44 -8.72 -4.26 7.73
C GLY A 44 -8.68 -4.05 6.21
N ALA A 45 -7.98 -3.01 5.75
CA ALA A 45 -7.82 -2.75 4.32
C ALA A 45 -7.09 -3.89 3.59
N LEU A 46 -6.04 -4.47 4.17
CA LEU A 46 -5.33 -5.61 3.58
C LEU A 46 -6.22 -6.86 3.50
N SER A 47 -6.99 -7.16 4.55
CA SER A 47 -7.93 -8.28 4.54
C SER A 47 -9.05 -8.07 3.51
N ASP A 48 -9.58 -6.85 3.38
CA ASP A 48 -10.60 -6.50 2.39
C ASP A 48 -10.06 -6.60 0.96
N ILE A 49 -8.78 -6.25 0.77
CA ILE A 49 -8.06 -6.38 -0.50
C ILE A 49 -7.95 -7.86 -0.87
N GLU A 50 -7.46 -8.70 0.04
CA GLU A 50 -7.29 -10.13 -0.19
C GLU A 50 -8.63 -10.80 -0.54
N GLN A 51 -9.69 -10.48 0.21
CA GLN A 51 -11.03 -10.96 -0.09
C GLN A 51 -11.53 -10.48 -1.46
N SER A 52 -11.32 -9.20 -1.80
CA SER A 52 -11.72 -8.65 -3.11
C SER A 52 -10.96 -9.32 -4.27
N CYS A 53 -9.69 -9.65 -4.08
CA CYS A 53 -8.87 -10.36 -5.06
C CYS A 53 -9.36 -11.79 -5.31
N MET A 54 -9.91 -12.47 -4.27
CA MET A 54 -10.42 -13.83 -4.40
C MET A 54 -11.79 -13.89 -5.10
N SER A 55 -12.71 -12.98 -4.79
CA SER A 55 -14.12 -13.14 -5.14
C SER A 55 -14.52 -12.57 -6.51
N ASP A 56 -13.95 -11.44 -6.95
CA ASP A 56 -14.61 -10.66 -8.01
C ASP A 56 -13.69 -9.98 -9.04
N ILE A 57 -12.37 -10.11 -8.90
CA ILE A 57 -11.39 -9.53 -9.82
C ILE A 57 -10.83 -10.63 -10.71
N PHE A 58 -11.13 -10.52 -11.99
CA PHE A 58 -10.57 -11.38 -13.03
C PHE A 58 -9.86 -10.50 -14.04
N LEU A 59 -8.55 -10.72 -14.18
CA LEU A 59 -7.70 -10.02 -15.12
C LEU A 59 -7.36 -10.98 -16.25
N GLU A 60 -7.60 -10.52 -17.47
CA GLU A 60 -7.23 -11.22 -18.69
C GLU A 60 -6.23 -10.35 -19.46
N VAL A 61 -5.28 -11.02 -20.12
CA VAL A 61 -4.29 -10.39 -21.00
C VAL A 61 -4.52 -10.94 -22.40
N PRO A 62 -5.39 -10.31 -23.22
CA PRO A 62 -5.69 -10.82 -24.57
C PRO A 62 -4.46 -10.84 -25.48
N SER A 63 -3.56 -9.87 -25.32
CA SER A 63 -2.34 -9.77 -26.10
C SER A 63 -1.24 -9.06 -25.32
N ALA A 64 0.00 -9.49 -25.57
CA ALA A 64 1.18 -8.73 -25.22
C ALA A 64 2.15 -8.80 -26.39
N SER A 65 2.82 -7.69 -26.67
CA SER A 65 3.79 -7.57 -27.75
C SER A 65 4.96 -6.72 -27.33
N LYS A 66 6.12 -6.98 -27.91
CA LYS A 66 7.35 -6.25 -27.65
C LYS A 66 7.80 -5.54 -28.91
N SER A 67 8.16 -4.27 -28.77
CA SER A 67 8.77 -3.45 -29.82
C SER A 67 10.01 -2.75 -29.25
N GLY A 68 11.19 -3.36 -29.43
CA GLY A 68 12.43 -2.84 -28.86
C GLY A 68 12.46 -2.99 -27.34
N SER A 69 12.59 -1.87 -26.63
CA SER A 69 12.51 -1.77 -25.16
C SER A 69 11.08 -1.63 -24.64
N ASP A 70 10.11 -1.35 -25.52
CA ASP A 70 8.73 -1.12 -25.12
C ASP A 70 7.93 -2.42 -25.18
N VAL A 71 7.18 -2.69 -24.13
CA VAL A 71 6.25 -3.80 -24.01
C VAL A 71 4.84 -3.25 -23.97
N THR A 72 4.04 -3.59 -24.97
CA THR A 72 2.65 -3.21 -25.08
C THR A 72 1.78 -4.36 -24.63
N VAL A 73 0.99 -4.15 -23.58
CA VAL A 73 0.12 -5.17 -22.99
C VAL A 73 -1.31 -4.68 -23.03
N THR A 74 -2.18 -5.46 -23.66
CA THR A 74 -3.62 -5.25 -23.59
C THR A 74 -4.16 -6.00 -22.38
N ILE A 75 -4.88 -5.30 -21.53
CA ILE A 75 -5.41 -5.80 -20.27
C ILE A 75 -6.91 -5.59 -20.29
N ARG A 76 -7.64 -6.66 -19.96
CA ARG A 76 -9.09 -6.67 -19.86
C ARG A 76 -9.51 -7.06 -18.46
N ASN A 77 -10.44 -6.30 -17.90
CA ASN A 77 -11.11 -6.68 -16.67
C ASN A 77 -12.31 -7.57 -17.00
N SER A 78 -12.17 -8.88 -16.87
CA SER A 78 -13.29 -9.83 -17.02
C SER A 78 -14.08 -10.02 -15.73
N GLY A 79 -13.67 -9.36 -14.64
CA GLY A 79 -14.36 -9.38 -13.36
C GLY A 79 -15.52 -8.39 -13.25
N ASN A 80 -16.18 -8.43 -12.09
CA ASN A 80 -17.33 -7.59 -11.76
C ASN A 80 -16.97 -6.40 -10.86
N LYS A 81 -15.70 -6.23 -10.50
CA LYS A 81 -15.21 -5.11 -9.67
C LYS A 81 -14.22 -4.27 -10.44
N ILE A 82 -14.19 -2.99 -10.08
CA ILE A 82 -13.19 -2.04 -10.56
C ILE A 82 -11.86 -2.32 -9.84
N PHE A 83 -10.76 -2.30 -10.57
CA PHE A 83 -9.41 -2.22 -9.98
C PHE A 83 -8.69 -0.94 -10.42
N ASN A 84 -7.76 -0.46 -9.59
CA ASN A 84 -7.21 0.91 -9.66
C ASN A 84 -5.87 1.01 -10.40
N GLY A 85 -5.30 -0.12 -10.82
CA GLY A 85 -4.07 -0.15 -11.59
C GLY A 85 -3.61 -1.57 -11.80
N VAL A 86 -2.43 -1.70 -12.40
CA VAL A 86 -1.78 -2.99 -12.63
C VAL A 86 -0.31 -2.89 -12.32
N ARG A 87 0.23 -3.98 -11.76
CA ARG A 87 1.66 -4.17 -11.59
C ARG A 87 2.14 -5.09 -12.70
N VAL A 88 3.12 -4.63 -13.47
CA VAL A 88 3.79 -5.45 -14.48
C VAL A 88 5.20 -5.76 -13.98
N LEU A 89 5.50 -7.04 -13.82
CA LEU A 89 6.83 -7.56 -13.55
C LEU A 89 7.46 -7.98 -14.87
N VAL A 90 8.68 -7.52 -15.13
CA VAL A 90 9.49 -7.93 -16.28
C VAL A 90 10.62 -8.84 -15.79
N ASN A 91 10.75 -10.03 -16.37
CA ASN A 91 11.80 -11.02 -16.08
C ASN A 91 12.02 -11.31 -14.58
N ASP A 92 10.93 -11.49 -13.81
CA ASP A 92 10.93 -11.80 -12.38
C ASP A 92 11.67 -10.77 -11.46
N GLY A 93 12.05 -9.58 -11.97
CA GLY A 93 12.93 -8.68 -11.21
C GLY A 93 12.68 -7.18 -11.37
N GLU A 94 12.21 -6.71 -12.53
CA GLU A 94 11.95 -5.27 -12.74
C GLU A 94 10.45 -4.98 -12.64
N GLN A 95 10.05 -4.20 -11.64
CA GLN A 95 8.66 -3.75 -11.47
C GLN A 95 8.45 -2.45 -12.23
N VAL A 96 7.56 -2.46 -13.22
CA VAL A 96 7.03 -1.22 -13.79
C VAL A 96 5.58 -1.07 -13.32
N LEU A 97 5.37 -0.06 -12.48
CA LEU A 97 4.07 0.29 -11.93
C LEU A 97 3.34 1.18 -12.96
N SER A 98 2.19 0.73 -13.45
CA SER A 98 1.23 1.61 -14.11
C SER A 98 0.18 2.04 -13.10
N GLU A 99 0.52 3.08 -12.33
CA GLU A 99 -0.12 3.34 -11.03
C GLU A 99 -1.42 4.17 -11.09
N LYS A 100 -2.01 4.44 -12.27
CA LYS A 100 -3.11 5.43 -12.35
C LYS A 100 -4.27 5.12 -13.28
N GLU A 101 -4.34 3.93 -13.85
CA GLU A 101 -5.48 3.58 -14.70
C GLU A 101 -6.47 2.68 -13.96
N SER A 102 -7.67 3.20 -13.73
CA SER A 102 -8.79 2.39 -13.27
C SER A 102 -9.36 1.57 -14.42
N PHE A 103 -9.71 0.32 -14.14
CA PHE A 103 -10.33 -0.61 -15.08
C PHE A 103 -11.71 -0.98 -14.57
N SER A 104 -12.74 -0.52 -15.26
CA SER A 104 -14.14 -0.87 -15.00
C SER A 104 -14.43 -2.30 -15.44
N PRO A 105 -15.51 -2.94 -14.94
CA PRO A 105 -15.92 -4.26 -15.41
C PRO A 105 -16.08 -4.30 -16.93
N SER A 106 -15.55 -5.34 -17.57
CA SER A 106 -15.52 -5.51 -19.03
C SER A 106 -14.74 -4.45 -19.82
N GLU A 107 -14.01 -3.55 -19.15
CA GLU A 107 -13.16 -2.56 -19.81
C GLU A 107 -11.85 -3.20 -20.27
N GLU A 108 -11.40 -2.81 -21.45
CA GLU A 108 -10.13 -3.22 -22.04
C GLU A 108 -9.28 -1.97 -22.30
N LYS A 109 -8.03 -1.99 -21.85
CA LYS A 109 -7.06 -0.92 -22.13
C LYS A 109 -5.73 -1.51 -22.51
N THR A 110 -5.01 -0.77 -23.33
CA THR A 110 -3.65 -1.12 -23.71
C THR A 110 -2.69 -0.20 -22.99
N ILE A 111 -1.80 -0.78 -22.21
CA ILE A 111 -0.73 -0.06 -21.52
C ILE A 111 0.59 -0.33 -22.22
N THR A 112 1.45 0.67 -22.28
CA THR A 112 2.82 0.53 -22.78
C THR A 112 3.77 0.72 -21.61
N VAL A 113 4.66 -0.24 -21.44
CA VAL A 113 5.65 -0.31 -20.37
C VAL A 113 7.02 -0.31 -21.02
N THR A 114 7.83 0.71 -20.75
CA THR A 114 9.23 0.73 -21.18
C THR A 114 10.05 -0.06 -20.16
N ALA A 115 10.65 -1.17 -20.60
CA ALA A 115 11.57 -1.97 -19.79
C ALA A 115 13.02 -1.53 -20.04
N SER A 116 13.81 -1.45 -18.97
CA SER A 116 15.25 -1.10 -19.08
C SER A 116 16.07 -2.26 -19.65
N VAL A 117 15.53 -3.49 -19.56
CA VAL A 117 16.17 -4.73 -19.99
C VAL A 117 15.35 -5.46 -21.04
N SER A 118 15.97 -6.40 -21.77
CA SER A 118 15.26 -7.24 -22.75
C SER A 118 14.19 -8.09 -22.05
N ALA A 119 12.92 -7.68 -22.15
CA ALA A 119 11.80 -8.43 -21.60
C ALA A 119 11.58 -9.74 -22.38
N ASP A 120 11.75 -10.90 -21.75
CA ASP A 120 11.47 -12.22 -22.33
C ASP A 120 10.16 -12.80 -21.78
N SER A 121 9.78 -12.38 -20.58
CA SER A 121 8.51 -12.71 -19.95
C SER A 121 8.00 -11.53 -19.13
N ILE A 122 6.68 -11.40 -19.08
CA ILE A 122 5.99 -10.46 -18.21
C ILE A 122 4.99 -11.17 -17.32
N GLU A 123 4.77 -10.62 -16.14
CA GLU A 123 3.72 -11.04 -15.22
C GLU A 123 2.87 -9.82 -14.85
N VAL A 124 1.58 -9.90 -15.12
CA VAL A 124 0.63 -8.81 -14.91
C VAL A 124 -0.28 -9.17 -13.74
N MET A 125 -0.30 -8.32 -12.71
CA MET A 125 -1.16 -8.48 -11.54
C MET A 125 -2.06 -7.27 -11.34
N PRO A 126 -3.35 -7.44 -11.04
CA PRO A 126 -4.22 -6.32 -10.75
C PRO A 126 -3.87 -5.69 -9.39
N MET A 127 -4.05 -4.38 -9.30
CA MET A 127 -3.89 -3.60 -8.08
C MET A 127 -5.20 -2.92 -7.69
N ILE A 128 -5.52 -2.99 -6.41
CA ILE A 128 -6.69 -2.33 -5.83
C ILE A 128 -6.26 -1.42 -4.69
N VAL A 129 -6.98 -0.31 -4.53
CA VAL A 129 -6.74 0.61 -3.43
C VAL A 129 -7.94 0.57 -2.49
N ARG A 130 -7.70 0.22 -1.23
CA ARG A 130 -8.70 0.26 -0.16
C ARG A 130 -8.20 1.15 0.97
N GLN A 131 -9.02 2.13 1.36
CA GLN A 131 -8.70 3.07 2.44
C GLN A 131 -7.32 3.76 2.27
N GLY A 132 -6.92 4.04 1.03
CA GLY A 132 -5.63 4.65 0.70
C GLY A 132 -4.42 3.70 0.75
N VAL A 133 -4.64 2.41 1.02
CA VAL A 133 -3.61 1.36 0.98
C VAL A 133 -3.69 0.64 -0.37
N PRO A 134 -2.64 0.69 -1.20
CA PRO A 134 -2.56 -0.12 -2.41
C PRO A 134 -2.25 -1.58 -2.04
N GLY A 135 -2.95 -2.51 -2.66
CA GLY A 135 -2.66 -3.94 -2.59
C GLY A 135 -2.62 -4.56 -3.98
N THR A 136 -1.79 -5.59 -4.13
CA THR A 136 -1.61 -6.33 -5.38
C THR A 136 -2.20 -7.72 -5.22
N CYS A 137 -3.02 -8.15 -6.19
CA CYS A 137 -3.59 -9.49 -6.20
C CYS A 137 -2.60 -10.48 -6.84
N SER A 138 -1.57 -10.89 -6.09
CA SER A 138 -0.51 -11.78 -6.61
C SER A 138 -1.03 -13.13 -7.11
N GLU A 139 -2.08 -13.67 -6.50
CA GLU A 139 -2.67 -14.96 -6.90
C GLU A 139 -3.38 -14.92 -8.26
N LYS A 140 -3.71 -13.73 -8.75
CA LYS A 140 -4.36 -13.51 -10.06
C LYS A 140 -3.36 -13.03 -11.11
N GLY A 141 -2.06 -13.21 -10.86
CA GLY A 141 -1.00 -12.88 -11.79
C GLY A 141 -1.08 -13.72 -13.07
N VAL A 142 -1.08 -13.05 -14.22
CA VAL A 142 -1.00 -13.72 -15.53
C VAL A 142 0.42 -13.60 -16.06
N LYS A 143 1.09 -14.73 -16.22
CA LYS A 143 2.41 -14.79 -16.88
C LYS A 143 2.24 -14.92 -18.39
N TYR A 144 2.95 -14.08 -19.12
CA TYR A 144 2.97 -14.07 -20.57
C TYR A 144 4.41 -14.08 -21.09
N LYS A 145 4.66 -14.84 -22.15
CA LYS A 145 5.97 -14.88 -22.82
C LYS A 145 5.90 -14.00 -24.06
N LEU A 146 6.82 -13.03 -24.17
CA LEU A 146 6.84 -12.03 -25.23
C LEU A 146 7.47 -12.55 -26.53
#